data_AF-A0A418RU15-F1
#
_entry.id   AF-A0A418RU15-F1
#
_cell.length_a   1.000
_cell.length_b   1.000
_cell.length_c   1.000
_cell.angle_alpha   90.00
_cell.angle_beta   90.00
_cell.angle_gamma   90.00
#
_symmetry.space_group_name_H-M   'P 1'
#
loop_
_entity.id
_entity.type
_entity.pdbx_description
1 polymer ?
#
loop_
_entity_poly.entity_id
_entity_poly.type
_entity_poly.pdbx_seq_one_letter_code
_entity_poly.pdbx_strand_id
1 'polypeptide(L)'
;MSPWPFIKHLFDTYDGFPDIWMDGLSEEDMLSTFHTLASFCGSSHNQKVWSFERGKSLMINEVIHPEREFGEGRFESFSHSLTGLKVNGIELFDVDIWVEDDVLALDYKPGDDWNEDRVIGLFQLLYRLQQQTPTIYFSHADEGCRGILHPEFTKAFAVFCSEMNA
;
A
#
# COMPACT_ATOMS: atom_id res chain seq x y z
N MET A 1 7.58 3.40 20.60
CA MET A 1 6.24 3.21 21.17
C MET A 1 5.38 2.51 20.13
N SER A 2 4.55 1.57 20.56
CA SER A 2 3.67 0.87 19.63
C SER A 2 2.50 1.76 19.20
N PRO A 3 2.19 1.87 17.90
CA PRO A 3 1.02 2.59 17.43
C PRO A 3 -0.29 1.84 17.72
N TRP A 4 -0.22 0.52 17.95
CA TRP A 4 -1.36 -0.40 17.99
C TRP A 4 -2.52 0.03 18.91
N PRO A 5 -2.29 0.46 20.18
CA PRO A 5 -3.39 0.83 21.06
C PRO A 5 -4.24 2.01 20.56
N PHE A 6 -3.68 2.84 19.66
CA PHE A 6 -4.33 4.06 19.17
C PHE A 6 -5.04 3.88 17.84
N ILE A 7 -4.65 2.86 17.05
CA ILE A 7 -5.15 2.65 15.69
C ILE A 7 -5.75 1.27 15.47
N LYS A 8 -5.82 0.43 16.50
CA LYS A 8 -6.40 -0.92 16.40
C LYS A 8 -7.77 -0.93 15.72
N HIS A 9 -8.63 0.04 16.04
CA HIS A 9 -9.99 0.11 15.48
C HIS A 9 -10.01 0.30 13.96
N LEU A 10 -8.92 0.79 13.35
CA LEU A 10 -8.79 0.90 11.89
C LEU A 10 -8.56 -0.46 11.22
N PHE A 11 -8.08 -1.45 11.97
CA PHE A 11 -7.76 -2.79 11.47
C PHE A 11 -8.78 -3.86 11.93
N ASP A 12 -9.74 -3.49 12.77
CA ASP A 12 -10.82 -4.36 13.22
C ASP A 12 -11.83 -4.65 12.09
N THR A 13 -12.64 -5.70 12.25
CA THR A 13 -13.59 -6.17 11.21
C THR A 13 -14.44 -5.04 10.63
N TYR A 14 -14.36 -4.92 9.31
CA TYR A 14 -15.08 -3.96 8.48
C TYR A 14 -15.49 -4.64 7.17
N ASP A 15 -16.61 -4.23 6.58
CA ASP A 15 -17.23 -4.89 5.42
C ASP A 15 -16.62 -4.49 4.06
N GLY A 16 -15.48 -3.78 4.07
CA GLY A 16 -14.73 -3.36 2.88
C GLY A 16 -13.21 -3.48 3.04
N PHE A 17 -12.48 -2.80 2.16
CA PHE A 17 -11.00 -2.77 2.14
C PHE A 17 -10.50 -1.34 2.38
N PRO A 18 -10.10 -1.00 3.63
CA PRO A 18 -9.59 0.33 3.90
C PRO A 18 -8.31 0.63 3.11
N ASP A 19 -8.14 1.90 2.75
CA ASP A 19 -7.06 2.37 1.89
C ASP A 19 -6.00 3.09 2.72
N ILE A 20 -4.74 2.76 2.45
CA ILE A 20 -3.58 3.57 2.85
C ILE A 20 -3.08 4.29 1.60
N TRP A 21 -3.50 5.55 1.46
CA TRP A 21 -3.13 6.41 0.34
C TRP A 21 -1.68 6.87 0.48
N MET A 22 -0.95 6.78 -0.62
CA MET A 22 0.38 7.33 -0.82
C MET A 22 0.30 8.48 -1.81
N ASP A 23 0.60 9.66 -1.30
CA ASP A 23 0.45 10.88 -2.06
C ASP A 23 1.77 11.68 -2.07
N GLY A 24 1.84 12.76 -2.85
CA GLY A 24 3.07 13.57 -3.01
C GLY A 24 4.13 12.91 -3.89
N LEU A 25 3.70 11.96 -4.72
CA LEU A 25 4.53 11.22 -5.66
C LEU A 25 4.56 11.94 -7.01
N SER A 26 5.75 12.11 -7.58
CA SER A 26 5.88 12.31 -9.02
C SER A 26 5.62 10.99 -9.76
N GLU A 27 5.48 11.04 -11.09
CA GLU A 27 5.38 9.82 -11.91
C GLU A 27 6.59 8.91 -11.68
N GLU A 28 7.81 9.45 -11.63
CA GLU A 28 9.03 8.69 -11.35
C GLU A 28 9.00 8.04 -9.96
N ASP A 29 8.56 8.79 -8.95
CA ASP A 29 8.45 8.29 -7.58
C ASP A 29 7.40 7.18 -7.45
N MET A 30 6.28 7.30 -8.15
CA MET A 30 5.23 6.28 -8.20
C MET A 30 5.78 4.97 -8.76
N LEU A 31 6.48 5.03 -9.90
CA LEU A 31 7.13 3.87 -10.53
C LEU A 31 8.13 3.20 -9.57
N SER A 32 8.99 4.01 -8.93
CA SER A 32 10.01 3.53 -8.00
C SER A 32 9.41 2.91 -6.74
N THR A 33 8.35 3.52 -6.20
CA THR A 33 7.61 3.04 -5.03
C THR A 33 6.91 1.71 -5.34
N PHE A 34 6.24 1.61 -6.49
CA PHE A 34 5.63 0.36 -6.96
C PHE A 34 6.65 -0.77 -7.09
N HIS A 35 7.78 -0.53 -7.77
CA HIS A 35 8.84 -1.53 -7.91
C HIS A 35 9.43 -1.96 -6.56
N THR A 36 9.60 -1.02 -5.64
CA THR A 36 10.06 -1.33 -4.29
C THR A 36 9.07 -2.23 -3.55
N LEU A 37 7.78 -1.90 -3.57
CA LEU A 37 6.74 -2.73 -2.96
C LEU A 37 6.71 -4.13 -3.56
N ALA A 38 6.77 -4.23 -4.90
CA ALA A 38 6.83 -5.50 -5.61
C ALA A 38 8.07 -6.33 -5.22
N SER A 39 9.21 -5.68 -4.91
CA SER A 39 10.44 -6.37 -4.50
C SER A 39 10.35 -7.06 -3.12
N PHE A 40 9.43 -6.62 -2.26
CA PHE A 40 9.19 -7.27 -0.98
C PHE A 40 8.30 -8.52 -1.09
N CYS A 41 7.73 -8.77 -2.26
CA CYS A 41 6.94 -9.98 -2.52
C CYS A 41 7.85 -11.10 -3.02
N GLY A 42 7.54 -12.33 -2.59
CA GLY A 42 8.12 -13.51 -3.22
C GLY A 42 7.75 -13.55 -4.71
N SER A 43 8.52 -14.30 -5.52
CA SER A 43 8.25 -14.50 -6.95
C SER A 43 6.93 -15.25 -7.17
N SER A 44 5.80 -14.58 -6.99
CA SER A 44 4.48 -15.13 -7.29
C SER A 44 4.30 -15.13 -8.80
N HIS A 45 4.29 -16.31 -9.41
CA HIS A 45 4.20 -16.50 -10.86
C HIS A 45 2.80 -16.18 -11.43
N ASN A 46 1.86 -15.76 -10.57
CA ASN A 46 0.44 -15.55 -10.89
C ASN A 46 -0.06 -14.18 -10.45
N GLN A 47 0.80 -13.17 -10.43
CA GLN A 47 0.39 -11.79 -10.19
C GLN A 47 -0.57 -11.35 -11.30
N LYS A 48 -1.71 -10.80 -10.89
CA LYS A 48 -2.76 -10.32 -11.78
C LYS A 48 -2.92 -8.82 -11.61
N VAL A 49 -3.26 -8.15 -12.71
CA VAL A 49 -3.66 -6.75 -12.72
C VAL A 49 -5.13 -6.65 -13.09
N TRP A 50 -5.95 -5.98 -12.28
CA TRP A 50 -7.33 -5.69 -12.66
C TRP A 50 -7.36 -4.54 -13.66
N SER A 51 -7.97 -4.72 -14.83
CA SER A 51 -8.20 -3.65 -15.80
C SER A 51 -9.67 -3.24 -15.76
N PHE A 52 -9.93 -1.98 -15.45
CA PHE A 52 -11.27 -1.40 -15.44
C PHE A 52 -11.88 -1.31 -16.84
N GLU A 53 -11.12 -0.80 -17.80
CA GLU A 53 -11.50 -0.74 -19.22
C GLU A 53 -12.01 -2.11 -19.72
N ARG A 54 -11.32 -3.19 -19.34
CA ARG A 54 -11.61 -4.55 -19.79
C ARG A 54 -12.52 -5.33 -18.86
N GLY A 55 -12.84 -4.78 -17.68
CA GLY A 55 -13.63 -5.42 -16.63
C GLY A 55 -13.12 -6.81 -16.23
N LYS A 56 -11.80 -7.03 -16.26
CA LYS A 56 -11.20 -8.35 -15.96
C LYS A 56 -9.77 -8.25 -15.44
N SER A 57 -9.36 -9.28 -14.69
CA SER A 57 -7.95 -9.51 -14.35
C SER A 57 -7.16 -9.96 -15.58
N LEU A 58 -5.99 -9.37 -15.81
CA LEU A 58 -4.96 -9.81 -16.74
C LEU A 58 -3.78 -10.37 -15.95
N MET A 59 -2.98 -11.26 -16.54
CA MET A 59 -1.74 -11.67 -15.87
C MET A 59 -0.71 -10.55 -16.02
N ILE A 60 0.03 -10.23 -14.96
CA ILE A 60 1.02 -9.14 -15.02
C ILE A 60 2.13 -9.43 -16.03
N ASN A 61 2.45 -10.71 -16.27
CA ASN A 61 3.45 -11.11 -17.26
C ASN A 61 2.97 -10.96 -18.71
N GLU A 62 1.68 -10.72 -18.94
CA GLU A 62 1.11 -10.36 -20.24
C GLU A 62 1.23 -8.85 -20.51
N VAL A 63 1.61 -8.06 -19.49
CA VAL A 63 1.79 -6.61 -19.57
C VAL A 63 3.26 -6.30 -19.33
N ILE A 64 3.96 -5.86 -20.37
CA ILE A 64 5.39 -5.54 -20.25
C ILE A 64 5.49 -4.15 -19.62
N HIS A 65 5.86 -4.09 -18.33
CA HIS A 65 5.92 -2.85 -17.53
C HIS A 65 4.53 -2.19 -17.35
N PRO A 66 3.61 -2.81 -16.59
CA PRO A 66 2.25 -2.27 -16.37
C PRO A 66 2.23 -0.84 -15.87
N GLU A 67 3.19 -0.48 -15.03
CA GLU A 67 3.40 0.86 -14.49
C GLU A 67 3.75 1.89 -15.59
N ARG A 68 4.52 1.47 -16.60
CA ARG A 68 4.90 2.30 -17.75
C ARG A 68 3.78 2.39 -18.78
N GLU A 69 3.08 1.28 -19.00
CA GLU A 69 1.89 1.28 -19.86
C GLU A 69 0.79 2.17 -19.28
N PHE A 70 0.67 2.24 -17.96
CA PHE A 70 -0.16 3.22 -17.26
C PHE A 70 0.30 4.67 -17.49
N GLY A 71 1.59 4.99 -17.26
CA GLY A 71 2.13 6.34 -17.53
C GLY A 71 2.01 6.78 -18.99
N GLU A 72 2.00 5.83 -19.93
CA GLU A 72 1.78 6.08 -21.37
C GLU A 72 0.28 6.13 -21.75
N GLY A 73 -0.64 6.08 -20.77
CA GLY A 73 -2.09 6.21 -20.94
C GLY A 73 -2.77 4.97 -21.54
N ARG A 74 -2.13 3.80 -21.49
CA ARG A 74 -2.68 2.54 -22.01
C ARG A 74 -3.47 1.74 -20.97
N PHE A 75 -3.38 2.11 -19.70
CA PHE A 75 -4.23 1.60 -18.62
C PHE A 75 -4.75 2.79 -17.80
N GLU A 76 -6.03 2.77 -17.43
CA GLU A 76 -6.69 3.82 -16.65
C GLU A 76 -6.41 3.67 -15.14
N SER A 77 -6.27 2.43 -14.68
CA SER A 77 -5.88 2.07 -13.32
C SER A 77 -5.67 0.56 -13.23
N PHE A 78 -4.90 0.11 -12.25
CA PHE A 78 -4.75 -1.32 -11.97
C PHE A 78 -4.45 -1.60 -10.49
N SER A 79 -4.80 -2.82 -10.06
CA SER A 79 -4.42 -3.34 -8.75
C SER A 79 -3.43 -4.48 -8.84
N HIS A 80 -2.61 -4.68 -7.82
CA HIS A 80 -1.60 -5.72 -7.77
C HIS A 80 -1.50 -6.33 -6.36
N SER A 81 -1.86 -7.60 -6.23
CA SER A 81 -1.79 -8.32 -4.96
C SER A 81 -0.35 -8.64 -4.56
N LEU A 82 0.09 -8.04 -3.45
CA LEU A 82 1.35 -8.32 -2.77
C LEU A 82 1.16 -9.49 -1.81
N THR A 83 1.47 -10.69 -2.27
CA THR A 83 1.35 -11.90 -1.45
C THR A 83 2.67 -12.31 -0.80
N GLY A 84 2.63 -12.75 0.46
CA GLY A 84 3.81 -13.24 1.19
C GLY A 84 4.82 -12.14 1.54
N LEU A 85 4.31 -10.93 1.74
CA LEU A 85 5.08 -9.74 2.08
C LEU A 85 5.79 -9.90 3.43
N LYS A 86 7.12 -9.78 3.44
CA LYS A 86 7.93 -9.90 4.68
C LYS A 86 8.79 -8.68 4.92
N VAL A 87 8.59 -8.07 6.09
CA VAL A 87 9.33 -6.89 6.54
C VAL A 87 9.99 -7.20 7.87
N ASN A 88 11.32 -7.22 7.90
CA ASN A 88 12.11 -7.54 9.10
C ASN A 88 11.71 -8.87 9.78
N GLY A 89 11.33 -9.87 8.99
CA GLY A 89 10.91 -11.18 9.49
C GLY A 89 9.45 -11.26 9.93
N ILE A 90 8.71 -10.15 9.89
CA ILE A 90 7.26 -10.10 10.13
C ILE A 90 6.55 -10.35 8.81
N GLU A 91 5.67 -11.34 8.78
CA GLU A 91 4.80 -11.63 7.64
C GLU A 91 3.54 -10.77 7.73
N LEU A 92 3.39 -9.89 6.73
CA LEU A 92 2.20 -9.09 6.55
C LEU A 92 1.15 -9.88 5.78
N PHE A 93 -0.11 -9.47 5.93
CA PHE A 93 -1.17 -9.99 5.08
C PHE A 93 -0.98 -9.59 3.63
N ASP A 94 -1.66 -10.32 2.77
CA ASP A 94 -1.82 -9.91 1.39
C ASP A 94 -2.47 -8.51 1.38
N VAL A 95 -1.80 -7.58 0.70
CA VAL A 95 -2.28 -6.22 0.46
C VAL A 95 -2.33 -6.01 -1.04
N ASP A 96 -3.32 -5.28 -1.53
CA ASP A 96 -3.41 -4.93 -2.94
C ASP A 96 -2.83 -3.53 -3.12
N ILE A 97 -1.82 -3.38 -3.99
CA ILE A 97 -1.42 -2.05 -4.44
C ILE A 97 -2.42 -1.59 -5.48
N TRP A 98 -2.94 -0.39 -5.34
CA TRP A 98 -3.73 0.27 -6.36
C TRP A 98 -2.97 1.43 -6.98
N VAL A 99 -3.08 1.55 -8.29
CA VAL A 99 -2.50 2.65 -9.09
C VAL A 99 -3.62 3.26 -9.92
N GLU A 100 -3.90 4.54 -9.70
CA GLU A 100 -4.92 5.33 -10.43
C GLU A 100 -4.44 6.79 -10.56
N ASP A 101 -4.53 7.36 -11.76
CA ASP A 101 -3.97 8.66 -12.15
C ASP A 101 -2.64 9.07 -11.46
N ASP A 102 -2.71 9.85 -10.40
CA ASP A 102 -1.59 10.40 -9.61
C ASP A 102 -1.45 9.76 -8.23
N VAL A 103 -2.06 8.59 -8.03
CA VAL A 103 -2.30 7.99 -6.73
C VAL A 103 -1.81 6.56 -6.68
N LEU A 104 -1.14 6.23 -5.59
CA LEU A 104 -0.84 4.86 -5.21
C LEU A 104 -1.49 4.58 -3.86
N ALA A 105 -2.17 3.44 -3.70
CA ALA A 105 -2.79 3.05 -2.44
C ALA A 105 -2.41 1.62 -2.08
N LEU A 106 -2.48 1.30 -0.78
CA LEU A 106 -2.52 -0.08 -0.31
C LEU A 106 -3.89 -0.36 0.27
N ASP A 107 -4.56 -1.32 -0.30
CA ASP A 107 -5.81 -1.84 0.24
C ASP A 107 -5.47 -3.07 1.06
N TYR A 108 -6.09 -3.20 2.21
CA TYR A 108 -5.90 -4.37 3.04
C TYR A 108 -7.23 -4.92 3.53
N LYS A 109 -7.26 -6.23 3.78
CA LYS A 109 -8.40 -6.87 4.40
C LYS A 109 -8.36 -6.64 5.92
N PRO A 110 -9.36 -6.00 6.52
CA PRO A 110 -9.44 -5.83 7.97
C PRO A 110 -9.92 -7.13 8.66
N GLY A 111 -9.68 -7.24 9.96
CA GLY A 111 -10.16 -8.36 10.78
C GLY A 111 -9.22 -8.79 11.91
N ASP A 112 -9.65 -9.82 12.66
CA ASP A 112 -9.00 -10.38 13.88
C ASP A 112 -7.55 -10.83 13.70
N ASP A 113 -7.15 -10.90 12.45
CA ASP A 113 -5.88 -11.35 11.96
C ASP A 113 -4.81 -10.25 12.17
N TRP A 114 -5.19 -8.97 12.23
CA TRP A 114 -4.27 -7.89 12.56
C TRP A 114 -3.88 -7.87 14.03
N ASN A 115 -2.60 -7.63 14.28
CA ASN A 115 -2.03 -7.49 15.61
C ASN A 115 -0.92 -6.44 15.63
N GLU A 116 -0.40 -6.18 16.82
CA GLU A 116 0.66 -5.20 17.06
C GLU A 116 1.89 -5.42 16.18
N ASP A 117 2.40 -6.65 16.10
CA ASP A 117 3.59 -6.97 15.30
C ASP A 117 3.36 -6.69 13.80
N ARG A 118 2.18 -7.06 13.28
CA ARG A 118 1.82 -6.82 11.88
C ARG A 118 1.67 -5.34 11.56
N VAL A 119 1.07 -4.56 12.45
CA VAL A 119 0.98 -3.10 12.28
C VAL A 119 2.38 -2.46 12.36
N ILE A 120 3.25 -2.95 13.24
CA ILE A 120 4.66 -2.51 13.27
C ILE A 120 5.36 -2.84 11.95
N GLY A 121 5.18 -4.05 11.41
CA GLY A 121 5.74 -4.45 10.12
C GLY A 121 5.25 -3.57 8.96
N LEU A 122 3.95 -3.23 8.94
CA LEU A 122 3.37 -2.30 7.99
C LEU A 122 4.01 -0.90 8.13
N PHE A 123 4.11 -0.38 9.36
CA PHE A 123 4.72 0.94 9.59
C PHE A 123 6.21 0.96 9.20
N GLN A 124 6.93 -0.15 9.40
CA GLN A 124 8.31 -0.29 8.93
C GLN A 124 8.41 -0.27 7.40
N LEU A 125 7.43 -0.84 6.70
CA LEU A 125 7.35 -0.75 5.24
C LEU A 125 7.15 0.69 4.80
N LEU A 126 6.12 1.36 5.32
CA LEU A 126 5.81 2.75 4.97
C LEU A 126 6.99 3.68 5.29
N TYR A 127 7.67 3.45 6.42
CA TYR A 127 8.88 4.19 6.78
C TYR A 127 9.99 4.01 5.76
N ARG A 128 10.24 2.78 5.28
CA ARG A 128 11.26 2.53 4.24
C ARG A 128 10.94 3.25 2.93
N LEU A 129 9.68 3.22 2.52
CA LEU A 129 9.22 3.95 1.34
C LEU A 129 9.46 5.46 1.52
N GLN A 130 9.15 6.01 2.70
CA GLN A 130 9.44 7.42 3.00
C GLN A 130 10.92 7.78 2.96
N GLN A 131 11.80 6.87 3.39
CA GLN A 131 13.25 7.11 3.32
C GLN A 131 13.76 7.16 1.87
N GLN A 132 13.14 6.42 0.96
CA GLN A 132 13.50 6.41 -0.46
C GLN A 132 12.86 7.57 -1.21
N THR A 133 11.64 7.95 -0.83
CA THR A 133 10.84 8.99 -1.45
C THR A 133 10.41 10.00 -0.37
N PRO A 134 11.24 10.98 0.02
CA PRO A 134 10.95 11.86 1.15
C PRO A 134 9.71 12.75 0.98
N THR A 135 9.21 12.91 -0.25
CA THR A 135 8.00 13.67 -0.56
C THR A 135 6.71 12.88 -0.31
N ILE A 136 6.81 11.56 -0.15
CA ILE A 136 5.64 10.70 0.07
C ILE A 136 4.99 11.00 1.42
N TYR A 137 3.67 11.10 1.41
CA TYR A 137 2.87 11.17 2.62
C TYR A 137 1.81 10.08 2.63
N PHE A 138 1.54 9.55 3.83
CA PHE A 138 0.60 8.47 4.03
C PHE A 138 -0.64 8.97 4.77
N SER A 139 -1.80 8.66 4.20
CA SER A 139 -3.08 8.85 4.85
C SER A 139 -3.90 7.57 4.81
N HIS A 140 -4.90 7.47 5.67
CA HIS A 140 -5.75 6.30 5.77
C HIS A 140 -7.20 6.72 5.64
N ALA A 141 -8.02 5.94 4.93
CA ALA A 141 -9.46 6.12 4.85
C ALA A 141 -10.18 4.77 4.77
N ASP A 142 -11.50 4.79 4.94
CA ASP A 142 -12.34 3.68 4.48
C ASP A 142 -12.25 3.52 2.94
N GLU A 143 -12.67 2.36 2.43
CA GLU A 143 -12.60 2.00 1.00
C GLU A 143 -13.16 3.10 0.09
N GLY A 144 -12.35 3.59 -0.83
CA GLY A 144 -12.68 4.64 -1.80
C GLY A 144 -12.93 6.02 -1.18
N CYS A 145 -12.71 6.21 0.12
CA CYS A 145 -13.09 7.41 0.85
C CYS A 145 -11.91 8.40 1.03
N ARG A 146 -11.09 8.64 0.00
CA ARG A 146 -9.92 9.56 0.04
C ARG A 146 -10.22 10.97 0.61
N GLY A 147 -11.48 11.41 0.60
CA GLY A 147 -11.93 12.68 1.18
C GLY A 147 -12.24 12.66 2.69
N ILE A 148 -12.28 11.49 3.33
CA ILE A 148 -12.61 11.30 4.75
C ILE A 148 -11.47 10.50 5.40
N LEU A 149 -10.44 11.22 5.84
CA LEU A 149 -9.23 10.61 6.39
C LEU A 149 -9.37 10.27 7.88
N HIS A 150 -8.63 9.26 8.32
CA HIS A 150 -8.45 8.86 9.72
C HIS A 150 -7.16 9.49 10.29
N PRO A 151 -7.23 10.70 10.88
CA PRO A 151 -6.04 11.45 11.28
C PRO A 151 -5.20 10.75 12.37
N GLU A 152 -5.79 9.85 13.14
CA GLU A 152 -5.09 9.00 14.11
C GLU A 152 -4.02 8.11 13.45
N PHE A 153 -4.24 7.66 12.21
CA PHE A 153 -3.25 6.86 11.47
C PHE A 153 -2.01 7.69 11.17
N THR A 154 -2.18 8.84 10.51
CA THR A 154 -1.06 9.73 10.15
C THR A 154 -0.31 10.21 11.40
N LYS A 155 -1.03 10.49 12.51
CA LYS A 155 -0.40 10.84 13.79
C LYS A 155 0.43 9.69 14.36
N ALA A 156 -0.12 8.48 14.40
CA ALA A 156 0.59 7.31 14.88
C ALA A 156 1.84 7.02 14.04
N PHE A 157 1.74 7.16 12.71
CA PHE A 157 2.87 6.98 11.80
C PHE A 157 3.95 8.05 12.00
N ALA A 158 3.58 9.31 12.18
CA ALA A 158 4.54 10.39 12.46
C ALA A 158 5.31 10.15 13.77
N VAL A 159 4.62 9.70 14.83
CA VAL A 159 5.27 9.33 16.10
C VAL A 159 6.25 8.18 15.88
N PHE A 160 5.83 7.12 15.19
CA PHE A 160 6.70 5.99 14.85
C PHE A 160 7.97 6.44 14.10
N CYS A 161 7.83 7.30 13.09
CA CYS A 161 8.96 7.84 12.33
C CYS A 161 9.92 8.65 13.21
N SER A 162 9.40 9.45 14.15
CA SER A 162 10.23 10.25 15.05
C SER A 162 11.11 9.39 15.96
N GLU A 163 10.61 8.22 16.38
CA GLU A 163 11.35 7.29 17.23
C GLU A 163 12.38 6.48 16.46
N MET A 164 12.12 6.16 15.18
CA MET A 164 13.09 5.48 14.32
C MET A 164 14.32 6.35 13.99
N ASN A 165 14.20 7.68 14.14
CA ASN A 165 15.27 8.65 13.91
C ASN A 165 15.99 9.11 15.19
N ALA A 166 15.52 8.67 16.36
CA ALA A 166 16.08 9.03 17.66
C ALA A 166 17.25 8.10 18.06
#